data_AF-N1R1Y1-F1
#
_entry.id   AF-N1R1Y1-F1
#
_cell.length_a   1.000
_cell.length_b   1.000
_cell.length_c   1.000
_cell.angle_alpha   90.00
_cell.angle_beta   90.00
_cell.angle_gamma   90.00
#
_symmetry.space_group_name_H-M   'P 1'
#
loop_
_entity.id
_entity.type
_entity.pdbx_description
1 polymer ?
#
loop_
_entity_poly.entity_id
_entity_poly.type
_entity_poly.pdbx_seq_one_letter_code
_entity_poly.pdbx_strand_id
1 'polypeptide(L)'
;MIAASARRVAAAAASSSPSGRVSQLASTLNHQRWIHDRNKKAMELVAKGWSALQEVDRVIDFADRNDKRLIPLLRGAKENFELALEIDNMNTHARCWLAKMHFKYHVPGACKAIGAALLVEAANMGDPEAQYELGCRLRVENDHVQSDQQAFHYIEKAVDQLHPGALYLLGAVYITGDCVKRDIASAMWCFHRASEKGHAGAAIAYGSLLLKGAEVPEVITRFNSGKSPSTGKVRKRTIQQDSVKLAKEQFQIAAESGSDLGLRWLKRLGDYEKQPEELKQIQQ
;
A
#
# COMPACT_ATOMS: atom_id res chain seq x y z
N MET A 1 -19.08 65.77 17.58
CA MET A 1 -20.22 65.02 18.17
C MET A 1 -20.48 63.81 17.27
N ILE A 2 -19.71 62.72 17.30
CA ILE A 2 -19.58 61.68 18.33
C ILE A 2 -20.93 61.10 18.81
N ALA A 3 -21.07 59.79 18.56
CA ALA A 3 -21.87 58.77 19.24
C ALA A 3 -23.39 58.72 19.00
N ALA A 4 -23.84 57.63 18.37
CA ALA A 4 -24.57 56.54 19.06
C ALA A 4 -25.17 55.53 18.06
N SER A 5 -24.64 54.30 17.99
CA SER A 5 -25.41 53.06 17.72
C SER A 5 -24.51 51.83 17.54
N ALA A 6 -23.59 51.59 18.48
CA ALA A 6 -22.86 50.33 18.56
C ALA A 6 -22.69 49.89 20.02
N ARG A 7 -23.79 49.59 20.70
CA ARG A 7 -23.80 48.84 21.96
C ARG A 7 -24.94 47.84 21.91
N ARG A 8 -24.62 46.59 21.54
CA ARG A 8 -25.22 45.33 22.04
C ARG A 8 -24.75 44.14 21.19
N VAL A 9 -23.44 43.84 21.22
CA VAL A 9 -22.95 42.46 20.98
C VAL A 9 -21.69 42.16 21.83
N ALA A 10 -20.92 43.16 22.25
CA ALA A 10 -19.70 42.93 23.04
C ALA A 10 -19.93 42.74 24.57
N ALA A 11 -20.82 41.83 24.99
CA ALA A 11 -21.05 41.54 26.41
C ALA A 11 -21.16 40.04 26.78
N ALA A 12 -20.58 39.15 25.97
CA ALA A 12 -20.50 37.71 26.31
C ALA A 12 -19.10 37.09 26.14
N ALA A 13 -18.05 37.90 25.95
CA ALA A 13 -16.68 37.40 25.71
C ALA A 13 -15.66 37.74 26.81
N ALA A 14 -16.10 38.19 27.99
CA ALA A 14 -15.20 38.63 29.05
C ALA A 14 -15.64 38.16 30.44
N SER A 15 -15.64 36.84 30.67
CA SER A 15 -15.63 36.27 32.04
C SER A 15 -14.98 34.88 32.10
N SER A 16 -13.88 34.67 31.39
CA SER A 16 -12.98 33.54 31.65
C SER A 16 -11.69 34.10 32.23
N SER A 17 -11.49 33.95 33.55
CA SER A 17 -10.25 34.33 34.24
C SER A 17 -9.03 33.75 33.50
N PRO A 18 -7.86 34.43 33.47
CA PRO A 18 -6.64 33.89 32.85
C PRO A 18 -6.28 32.50 33.38
N SER A 19 -6.56 32.24 34.67
CA SER A 19 -6.42 30.93 35.33
C SER A 19 -7.37 29.85 34.79
N GLY A 20 -8.58 30.23 34.35
CA GLY A 20 -9.56 29.34 33.73
C GLY A 20 -9.13 28.88 32.34
N ARG A 21 -8.51 29.76 31.54
CA ARG A 21 -7.97 29.38 30.21
C ARG A 21 -6.74 28.48 30.34
N VAL A 22 -5.85 28.74 31.30
CA VAL A 22 -4.66 27.91 31.54
C VAL A 22 -5.04 26.52 32.07
N SER A 23 -6.04 26.40 32.96
CA SER A 23 -6.52 25.11 33.45
C SER A 23 -7.27 24.31 32.37
N GLN A 24 -8.07 24.96 31.52
CA GLN A 24 -8.68 24.33 30.35
C GLN A 24 -7.62 23.83 29.37
N LEU A 25 -6.62 24.65 29.02
CA LEU A 25 -5.52 24.23 28.15
C LEU A 25 -4.70 23.07 28.75
N ALA A 26 -4.41 23.10 30.05
CA ALA A 26 -3.73 21.99 30.73
C ALA A 26 -4.57 20.70 30.71
N SER A 27 -5.89 20.79 30.87
CA SER A 27 -6.79 19.64 30.78
C SER A 27 -6.84 19.04 29.37
N THR A 28 -6.89 19.89 28.34
CA THR A 28 -6.87 19.46 26.94
C THR A 28 -5.54 18.82 26.56
N LEU A 29 -4.42 19.38 27.00
CA LEU A 29 -3.08 18.82 26.78
C LEU A 29 -2.90 17.47 27.49
N ASN A 30 -3.40 17.34 28.73
CA ASN A 30 -3.37 16.07 29.46
C ASN A 30 -4.25 15.01 28.78
N HIS A 31 -5.41 15.41 28.25
CA HIS A 31 -6.29 14.51 27.50
C HIS A 31 -5.64 14.05 26.18
N GLN A 32 -5.03 14.97 25.42
CA GLN A 32 -4.28 14.62 24.21
C GLN A 32 -3.12 13.67 24.52
N ARG A 33 -2.36 13.94 25.59
CA ARG A 33 -1.25 13.08 26.02
C ARG A 33 -1.72 11.66 26.38
N TRP A 34 -2.87 11.54 27.03
CA TRP A 34 -3.48 10.25 27.35
C TRP A 34 -3.91 9.49 26.09
N ILE A 35 -4.53 10.16 25.12
CA ILE A 35 -4.89 9.56 23.82
C ILE A 35 -3.63 9.07 23.10
N HIS A 36 -2.56 9.88 23.07
CA HIS A 36 -1.30 9.48 22.43
C HIS A 36 -0.67 8.25 23.10
N ASP A 37 -0.67 8.15 24.43
CA ASP A 37 -0.14 6.99 25.15
C ASP A 37 -0.98 5.72 24.86
N ARG A 38 -2.30 5.89 24.77
CA ARG A 38 -3.23 4.81 24.41
C ARG A 38 -3.00 4.29 22.99
N ASN A 39 -2.92 5.19 22.01
CA ASN A 39 -2.70 4.84 20.61
C ASN A 39 -1.32 4.19 20.41
N LYS A 40 -0.30 4.66 21.15
CA LYS A 40 1.03 4.04 21.15
C LYS A 40 0.99 2.59 21.65
N LYS A 41 0.32 2.34 22.77
CA LYS A 41 0.16 0.97 23.32
C LYS A 41 -0.59 0.05 22.35
N ALA A 42 -1.66 0.55 21.72
CA ALA A 42 -2.38 -0.20 20.70
C ALA A 42 -1.46 -0.59 19.54
N MET A 43 -0.65 0.35 19.03
CA MET A 43 0.31 0.07 17.96
C MET A 43 1.43 -0.90 18.35
N GLU A 44 1.89 -0.87 19.60
CA GLU A 44 2.85 -1.86 20.11
C GLU A 44 2.28 -3.28 20.10
N LEU A 45 0.99 -3.44 20.43
CA LEU A 45 0.30 -4.72 20.33
C LEU A 45 0.12 -5.16 18.87
N VAL A 46 -0.27 -4.25 17.98
CA VAL A 46 -0.34 -4.53 16.54
C VAL A 46 1.02 -5.01 16.01
N ALA A 47 2.11 -4.36 16.41
CA ALA A 47 3.46 -4.74 15.99
C ALA A 47 3.85 -6.15 16.48
N LYS A 48 3.50 -6.51 17.74
CA LYS A 48 3.71 -7.86 18.28
C LYS A 48 2.91 -8.90 17.50
N GLY A 49 1.63 -8.63 17.23
CA GLY A 49 0.79 -9.51 16.44
C GLY A 49 1.33 -9.72 15.03
N TRP A 50 1.76 -8.64 14.37
CA TRP A 50 2.36 -8.69 13.04
C TRP A 50 3.68 -9.46 13.00
N SER A 51 4.55 -9.29 14.00
CA SER A 51 5.80 -10.05 14.10
C SER A 51 5.55 -11.56 14.23
N ALA A 52 4.53 -11.97 14.98
CA ALA A 52 4.13 -13.37 15.07
C ALA A 52 3.59 -13.89 13.72
N LEU A 53 2.80 -13.09 13.00
CA LEU A 53 2.33 -13.45 11.66
C LEU A 53 3.46 -13.58 10.64
N GLN A 54 4.50 -12.73 10.72
CA GLN A 54 5.70 -12.84 9.87
C GLN A 54 6.41 -14.18 10.05
N GLU A 55 6.47 -14.71 11.27
CA GLU A 55 7.05 -16.03 11.53
C GLU A 55 6.17 -17.14 10.94
N VAL A 56 4.85 -17.02 11.08
CA VAL A 56 3.89 -17.97 10.50
C VAL A 56 3.97 -17.98 8.97
N ASP A 57 4.02 -16.80 8.34
CA ASP A 57 4.02 -16.64 6.88
C ASP A 57 5.24 -17.30 6.20
N ARG A 58 6.36 -17.48 6.93
CA ARG A 58 7.56 -18.17 6.39
C ARG A 58 7.35 -19.66 6.14
N VAL A 59 6.40 -20.27 6.84
CA VAL A 59 6.23 -21.73 6.88
C VAL A 59 4.81 -22.19 6.56
N ILE A 60 3.84 -21.27 6.54
CA ILE A 60 2.42 -21.62 6.40
C ILE A 60 2.09 -22.39 5.12
N ASP A 61 2.77 -22.07 4.01
CA ASP A 61 2.54 -22.74 2.73
C ASP A 61 3.03 -24.21 2.73
N PHE A 62 3.88 -24.57 3.69
CA PHE A 62 4.46 -25.92 3.84
C PHE A 62 3.92 -26.66 5.07
N ALA A 63 3.10 -26.01 5.91
CA ALA A 63 2.63 -26.55 7.18
C ALA A 63 1.20 -27.08 7.08
N ASP A 64 0.91 -28.11 7.86
CA ASP A 64 -0.45 -28.61 8.02
C ASP A 64 -1.35 -27.56 8.68
N ARG A 65 -2.63 -27.52 8.28
CA ARG A 65 -3.62 -26.57 8.81
C ARG A 65 -3.73 -26.60 10.34
N ASN A 66 -3.47 -27.76 10.96
CA ASN A 66 -3.56 -27.97 12.40
C ASN A 66 -2.18 -28.14 13.06
N ASP A 67 -1.12 -27.56 12.49
CA ASP A 67 0.22 -27.65 13.08
C ASP A 67 0.23 -27.04 14.49
N LYS A 68 0.54 -27.90 15.47
CA LYS A 68 0.62 -27.55 16.89
C LYS A 68 1.64 -26.44 17.18
N ARG A 69 2.61 -26.23 16.29
CA ARG A 69 3.63 -25.18 16.42
C ARG A 69 3.11 -23.80 16.02
N LEU A 70 2.21 -23.73 15.05
CA LEU A 70 1.66 -22.47 14.54
C LEU A 70 0.46 -21.98 15.35
N ILE A 71 -0.31 -22.91 15.94
CA ILE A 71 -1.51 -22.56 16.73
C ILE A 71 -1.20 -21.55 17.86
N PRO A 72 -0.14 -21.68 18.67
CA PRO A 72 0.20 -20.69 19.70
C PRO A 72 0.53 -19.30 19.13
N LEU A 73 1.27 -19.24 18.01
CA LEU A 73 1.63 -17.98 17.36
C LEU A 73 0.38 -17.28 16.79
N LEU A 74 -0.47 -18.03 16.10
CA LEU A 74 -1.74 -17.51 15.57
C LEU A 74 -2.69 -17.05 16.67
N ARG A 75 -2.76 -17.80 17.79
CA ARG A 75 -3.55 -17.41 18.95
C ARG A 75 -3.02 -16.11 19.57
N GLY A 76 -1.72 -16.05 19.85
CA GLY A 76 -1.11 -14.85 20.42
C GLY A 76 -1.21 -13.64 19.51
N ALA A 77 -1.09 -13.82 18.19
CA ALA A 77 -1.30 -12.74 17.22
C ALA A 77 -2.73 -12.21 17.28
N LYS A 78 -3.73 -13.11 17.27
CA LYS A 78 -5.14 -12.75 17.38
C LYS A 78 -5.43 -11.98 18.67
N GLU A 79 -4.98 -12.51 19.81
CA GLU A 79 -5.16 -11.86 21.12
C GLU A 79 -4.54 -10.46 21.15
N ASN A 80 -3.35 -10.28 20.57
CA ASN A 80 -2.72 -8.95 20.49
C ASN A 80 -3.56 -7.96 19.65
N PHE A 81 -4.14 -8.38 18.53
CA PHE A 81 -4.99 -7.51 17.72
C PHE A 81 -6.32 -7.19 18.42
N GLU A 82 -6.93 -8.16 19.12
CA GLU A 82 -8.14 -7.95 19.93
C GLU A 82 -7.88 -6.96 21.05
N LEU A 83 -6.78 -7.14 21.82
CA LEU A 83 -6.36 -6.20 22.86
C LEU A 83 -6.06 -4.80 22.29
N ALA A 84 -5.48 -4.71 21.08
CA ALA A 84 -5.26 -3.42 20.42
C ALA A 84 -6.58 -2.69 20.13
N LEU A 85 -7.63 -3.41 19.76
CA LEU A 85 -8.97 -2.86 19.53
C LEU A 85 -9.71 -2.50 20.82
N GLU A 86 -9.49 -3.27 21.90
CA GLU A 86 -10.00 -2.92 23.24
C GLU A 86 -9.40 -1.59 23.74
N ILE A 87 -8.11 -1.38 23.47
CA ILE A 87 -7.41 -0.15 23.84
C ILE A 87 -7.82 1.02 22.93
N ASP A 88 -7.84 0.79 21.62
CA ASP A 88 -8.24 1.79 20.62
C ASP A 88 -9.11 1.17 19.53
N ASN A 89 -10.43 1.28 19.73
CA ASN A 89 -11.40 0.75 18.77
C ASN A 89 -11.35 1.44 17.40
N MET A 90 -10.72 2.62 17.31
CA MET A 90 -10.54 3.33 16.03
C MET A 90 -9.31 2.83 15.25
N ASN A 91 -8.52 1.92 15.82
CA ASN A 91 -7.34 1.38 15.16
C ASN A 91 -7.75 0.51 13.97
N THR A 92 -7.59 1.08 12.78
CA THR A 92 -7.99 0.41 11.54
C THR A 92 -7.05 -0.72 11.16
N HIS A 93 -5.76 -0.60 11.48
CA HIS A 93 -4.75 -1.61 11.19
C HIS A 93 -5.01 -2.90 11.98
N ALA A 94 -5.27 -2.80 13.29
CA ALA A 94 -5.61 -3.95 14.12
C ALA A 94 -6.84 -4.68 13.56
N ARG A 95 -7.86 -3.92 13.17
CA ARG A 95 -9.08 -4.46 12.59
C ARG A 95 -8.86 -5.14 11.23
N CYS A 96 -8.06 -4.51 10.36
CA CYS A 96 -7.69 -5.05 9.07
C CYS A 96 -6.88 -6.35 9.20
N TRP A 97 -5.91 -6.39 10.12
CA TRP A 97 -5.13 -7.61 10.39
C TRP A 97 -6.00 -8.72 10.98
N LEU A 98 -6.87 -8.41 11.95
CA LEU A 98 -7.80 -9.39 12.52
C LEU A 98 -8.75 -9.95 11.44
N ALA A 99 -9.25 -9.10 10.55
CA ALA A 99 -10.02 -9.53 9.39
C ALA A 99 -9.23 -10.49 8.49
N LYS A 100 -8.02 -10.10 8.08
CA LYS A 100 -7.11 -10.96 7.29
C LYS A 100 -6.87 -12.29 7.98
N MET A 101 -6.79 -12.31 9.31
CA MET A 101 -6.58 -13.55 10.04
C MET A 101 -7.72 -14.53 9.90
N HIS A 102 -8.96 -14.04 9.94
CA HIS A 102 -10.14 -14.86 9.75
C HIS A 102 -10.27 -15.45 8.33
N PHE A 103 -9.60 -14.86 7.34
CA PHE A 103 -9.62 -15.32 5.95
C PHE A 103 -8.45 -16.22 5.58
N LYS A 104 -7.22 -15.80 5.92
CA LYS A 104 -5.98 -16.46 5.47
C LYS A 104 -5.53 -17.58 6.40
N TYR A 105 -5.61 -17.37 7.72
CA TYR A 105 -4.99 -18.26 8.69
C TYR A 105 -5.99 -19.25 9.30
N HIS A 106 -5.52 -20.45 9.67
CA HIS A 106 -6.32 -21.42 10.41
C HIS A 106 -6.27 -21.13 11.92
N VAL A 107 -6.87 -20.00 12.31
CA VAL A 107 -6.94 -19.60 13.72
C VAL A 107 -8.06 -20.39 14.41
N PRO A 108 -7.86 -20.90 15.64
CA PRO A 108 -8.95 -21.49 16.42
C PRO A 108 -10.13 -20.52 16.56
N GLY A 109 -11.33 -20.96 16.17
CA GLY A 109 -12.52 -20.11 16.16
C GLY A 109 -12.54 -19.08 15.02
N ALA A 110 -11.80 -19.29 13.93
CA ALA A 110 -11.88 -18.43 12.77
C ALA A 110 -13.27 -18.50 12.12
N CYS A 111 -13.89 -17.33 11.92
CA CYS A 111 -15.15 -17.19 11.22
C CYS A 111 -15.02 -16.17 10.10
N LYS A 112 -15.24 -16.61 8.85
CA LYS A 112 -15.15 -15.73 7.67
C LYS A 112 -16.15 -14.57 7.72
N ALA A 113 -17.33 -14.79 8.33
CA ALA A 113 -18.33 -13.73 8.48
C ALA A 113 -17.86 -12.61 9.42
N ILE A 114 -17.21 -12.97 10.53
CA ILE A 114 -16.58 -11.99 11.43
C ILE A 114 -15.45 -11.26 10.69
N GLY A 115 -14.62 -12.00 9.94
CA GLY A 115 -13.59 -11.41 9.10
C GLY A 115 -14.13 -10.39 8.10
N ALA A 116 -15.25 -10.69 7.44
CA ALA A 116 -15.90 -9.80 6.49
C ALA A 116 -16.44 -8.54 7.16
N ALA A 117 -17.10 -8.68 8.32
CA ALA A 117 -17.61 -7.53 9.07
C ALA A 117 -16.48 -6.58 9.50
N LEU A 118 -15.41 -7.13 10.07
CA LEU A 118 -14.22 -6.36 10.46
C LEU A 118 -13.57 -5.66 9.26
N LEU A 119 -13.51 -6.33 8.11
CA LEU A 119 -12.94 -5.75 6.88
C LEU A 119 -13.76 -4.57 6.37
N VAL A 120 -15.09 -4.70 6.33
CA VAL A 120 -16.01 -3.64 5.90
C VAL A 120 -15.90 -2.45 6.87
N GLU A 121 -15.89 -2.69 8.18
CA GLU A 121 -15.66 -1.64 9.17
C GLU A 121 -14.32 -0.92 8.96
N ALA A 122 -13.23 -1.66 8.78
CA ALA A 122 -11.90 -1.08 8.53
C ALA A 122 -11.86 -0.25 7.25
N ALA A 123 -12.46 -0.73 6.17
CA ALA A 123 -12.54 -0.02 4.89
C ALA A 123 -13.39 1.26 5.00
N ASN A 124 -14.49 1.22 5.75
CA ASN A 124 -15.36 2.36 6.00
C ASN A 124 -14.69 3.44 6.86
N MET A 125 -13.80 3.03 7.77
CA MET A 125 -12.96 3.96 8.55
C MET A 125 -11.80 4.55 7.75
N GLY A 126 -11.59 4.11 6.50
CA GLY A 126 -10.61 4.71 5.60
C GLY A 126 -9.31 3.94 5.44
N ASP A 127 -9.18 2.73 5.97
CA ASP A 127 -7.92 1.98 5.87
C ASP A 127 -7.63 1.55 4.42
N PRO A 128 -6.49 1.98 3.84
CA PRO A 128 -6.22 1.75 2.42
C PRO A 128 -6.01 0.27 2.11
N GLU A 129 -5.43 -0.49 3.05
CA GLU A 129 -5.23 -1.93 2.91
C GLU A 129 -6.58 -2.66 2.95
N ALA A 130 -7.46 -2.31 3.90
CA ALA A 130 -8.79 -2.89 4.00
C ALA A 130 -9.67 -2.56 2.78
N GLN A 131 -9.59 -1.33 2.26
CA GLN A 131 -10.29 -0.91 1.05
C GLN A 131 -9.84 -1.73 -0.17
N TYR A 132 -8.53 -1.86 -0.37
CA TYR A 132 -7.99 -2.69 -1.44
C TYR A 132 -8.42 -4.15 -1.31
N GLU A 133 -8.28 -4.71 -0.11
CA GLU A 133 -8.59 -6.11 0.17
C GLU A 133 -10.09 -6.40 0.00
N LEU A 134 -10.96 -5.48 0.45
CA LEU A 134 -12.40 -5.58 0.24
C LEU A 134 -12.77 -5.51 -1.23
N GLY A 135 -12.18 -4.58 -1.98
CA GLY A 135 -12.39 -4.48 -3.43
C GLY A 135 -11.95 -5.75 -4.17
N CYS A 136 -10.80 -6.32 -3.80
CA CYS A 136 -10.34 -7.59 -4.34
C CYS A 136 -11.32 -8.74 -4.06
N ARG A 137 -11.86 -8.85 -2.83
CA ARG A 137 -12.82 -9.90 -2.47
C ARG A 137 -14.14 -9.76 -3.22
N LEU A 138 -14.70 -8.55 -3.29
CA LEU A 138 -15.95 -8.28 -4.01
C LEU A 138 -15.86 -8.63 -5.51
N ARG A 139 -14.67 -8.51 -6.10
CA ARG A 139 -14.40 -8.91 -7.49
C ARG A 139 -14.26 -10.43 -7.68
N VAL A 140 -13.76 -11.15 -6.68
CA VAL A 140 -13.58 -12.62 -6.76
C VAL A 140 -14.89 -13.37 -6.45
N GLU A 141 -15.68 -12.83 -5.53
CA GLU A 141 -16.86 -13.53 -5.00
C GLU A 141 -18.10 -13.45 -5.91
N ASN A 142 -18.13 -12.58 -6.94
CA ASN A 142 -19.35 -12.34 -7.73
C ASN A 142 -19.08 -12.13 -9.23
N ASP A 143 -19.79 -12.88 -10.09
CA ASP A 143 -19.84 -12.68 -11.55
C ASP A 143 -20.85 -11.58 -11.98
N HIS A 144 -21.31 -10.73 -11.06
CA HIS A 144 -22.40 -9.77 -11.28
C HIS A 144 -21.90 -8.32 -11.40
N VAL A 145 -22.37 -7.60 -12.43
CA VAL A 145 -21.97 -6.22 -12.78
C VAL A 145 -22.10 -5.20 -11.63
N GLN A 146 -23.06 -5.37 -10.72
CA GLN A 146 -23.24 -4.46 -9.57
C GLN A 146 -22.14 -4.63 -8.50
N SER A 147 -21.60 -5.83 -8.34
CA SER A 147 -20.49 -6.11 -7.42
C SER A 147 -19.20 -5.46 -7.92
N ASP A 148 -19.02 -5.43 -9.25
CA ASP A 148 -17.85 -4.80 -9.86
C ASP A 148 -17.81 -3.29 -9.57
N GLN A 149 -18.95 -2.60 -9.64
CA GLN A 149 -19.00 -1.16 -9.31
C GLN A 149 -18.61 -0.88 -7.85
N GLN A 150 -19.07 -1.72 -6.91
CA GLN A 150 -18.70 -1.59 -5.50
C GLN A 150 -17.22 -1.93 -5.29
N ALA A 151 -16.70 -2.96 -5.96
CA ALA A 151 -15.29 -3.32 -5.92
C ALA A 151 -14.41 -2.17 -6.42
N PHE A 152 -14.77 -1.56 -7.56
CA PHE A 152 -14.05 -0.42 -8.11
C PHE A 152 -14.09 0.79 -7.18
N HIS A 153 -15.23 1.11 -6.56
CA HIS A 153 -15.33 2.19 -5.59
C HIS A 153 -14.34 2.05 -4.43
N TYR A 154 -14.19 0.84 -3.87
CA TYR A 154 -13.20 0.62 -2.81
C TYR A 154 -11.76 0.64 -3.33
N ILE A 155 -11.50 0.12 -4.53
CA ILE A 155 -10.17 0.20 -5.16
C ILE A 155 -9.78 1.66 -5.44
N GLU A 156 -10.69 2.49 -5.92
CA GLU A 156 -10.46 3.92 -6.18
C GLU A 156 -10.09 4.66 -4.89
N LYS A 157 -10.80 4.43 -3.79
CA LYS A 157 -10.44 5.00 -2.48
C LYS A 157 -9.04 4.58 -2.03
N ALA A 158 -8.65 3.34 -2.29
CA ALA A 158 -7.30 2.88 -1.99
C ALA A 158 -6.25 3.51 -2.93
N VAL A 159 -6.59 3.76 -4.20
CA VAL A 159 -5.75 4.51 -5.15
C VAL A 159 -5.52 5.95 -4.69
N ASP A 160 -6.55 6.64 -4.19
CA ASP A 160 -6.45 8.02 -3.68
C ASP A 160 -5.44 8.13 -2.54
N GLN A 161 -5.28 7.04 -1.78
CA GLN A 161 -4.30 6.90 -0.69
C GLN A 161 -2.95 6.33 -1.16
N LEU A 162 -2.76 6.17 -2.47
CA LEU A 162 -1.59 5.61 -3.13
C LEU A 162 -1.27 4.18 -2.65
N HIS A 163 -2.29 3.37 -2.38
CA HIS A 163 -2.09 1.98 -1.98
C HIS A 163 -1.39 1.17 -3.11
N PRO A 164 -0.26 0.49 -2.85
CA PRO A 164 0.54 -0.16 -3.89
C PRO A 164 -0.23 -1.19 -4.72
N GLY A 165 -1.02 -2.05 -4.08
CA GLY A 165 -1.84 -3.05 -4.77
C GLY A 165 -2.95 -2.41 -5.60
N ALA A 166 -3.54 -1.31 -5.13
CA ALA A 166 -4.62 -0.63 -5.82
C ALA A 166 -4.09 0.11 -7.06
N LEU A 167 -2.94 0.77 -6.93
CA LEU A 167 -2.21 1.37 -8.05
C LEU A 167 -1.80 0.33 -9.09
N TYR A 168 -1.37 -0.86 -8.67
CA TYR A 168 -1.10 -1.96 -9.61
C TYR A 168 -2.35 -2.36 -10.40
N LEU A 169 -3.50 -2.54 -9.73
CA LEU A 169 -4.76 -2.87 -10.40
C LEU A 169 -5.18 -1.77 -11.38
N LEU A 170 -5.07 -0.50 -10.99
CA LEU A 170 -5.37 0.62 -11.86
C LEU A 170 -4.44 0.67 -13.09
N GLY A 171 -3.14 0.41 -12.89
CA GLY A 171 -2.19 0.31 -14.00
C GLY A 171 -2.53 -0.83 -14.96
N ALA A 172 -2.98 -1.97 -14.43
CA ALA A 172 -3.44 -3.09 -15.26
C ALA A 172 -4.68 -2.72 -16.08
N VAL A 173 -5.64 -2.04 -15.47
CA VAL A 173 -6.84 -1.50 -16.13
C VAL A 173 -6.49 -0.55 -17.28
N TYR A 174 -5.51 0.33 -17.10
CA TYR A 174 -5.03 1.21 -18.18
C TYR A 174 -4.32 0.46 -19.33
N ILE A 175 -3.70 -0.69 -19.06
CA ILE A 175 -3.13 -1.54 -20.12
C ILE A 175 -4.22 -2.27 -20.90
N THR A 176 -5.16 -2.89 -20.18
CA THR A 176 -6.22 -3.71 -20.80
C THR A 176 -7.22 -2.84 -21.56
N GLY A 177 -7.47 -1.62 -21.06
CA GLY A 177 -8.55 -0.77 -21.56
C GLY A 177 -9.92 -1.21 -21.06
N ASP A 178 -9.96 -1.96 -19.95
CA ASP A 178 -11.20 -2.40 -19.34
C ASP A 178 -11.84 -1.19 -18.65
N CYS A 179 -13.05 -0.81 -19.05
CA CYS A 179 -13.79 0.34 -18.51
C CYS A 179 -13.18 1.74 -18.76
N VAL A 180 -11.92 1.85 -19.20
CA VAL A 180 -11.24 3.11 -19.53
C VAL A 180 -10.51 3.02 -20.88
N LYS A 181 -10.21 4.16 -21.51
CA LYS A 181 -9.37 4.16 -22.72
C LYS A 181 -7.97 3.69 -22.35
N ARG A 182 -7.40 2.80 -23.16
CA ARG A 182 -6.04 2.30 -23.00
C ARG A 182 -5.04 3.45 -22.98
N ASP A 183 -4.26 3.54 -21.91
CA ASP A 183 -3.25 4.59 -21.71
C ASP A 183 -2.00 4.02 -21.05
N ILE A 184 -0.97 3.80 -21.86
CA ILE A 184 0.30 3.23 -21.41
C ILE A 184 1.06 4.23 -20.50
N ALA A 185 0.91 5.53 -20.71
CA ALA A 185 1.61 6.53 -19.91
C ALA A 185 1.06 6.58 -18.47
N SER A 186 -0.27 6.54 -18.33
CA SER A 186 -0.91 6.45 -17.01
C SER A 186 -0.59 5.12 -16.32
N ALA A 187 -0.56 4.01 -17.06
CA ALA A 187 -0.14 2.71 -16.53
C ALA A 187 1.31 2.73 -16.00
N MET A 188 2.24 3.32 -16.76
CA MET A 188 3.64 3.50 -16.36
C MET A 188 3.76 4.28 -15.05
N TRP A 189 2.98 5.34 -14.89
CA TRP A 189 2.95 6.12 -13.64
C TRP A 189 2.43 5.30 -12.46
N CYS A 190 1.33 4.59 -12.63
CA CYS A 190 0.76 3.73 -11.60
C CYS A 190 1.74 2.65 -11.14
N PHE A 191 2.38 1.94 -12.09
CA PHE A 191 3.32 0.88 -11.76
C PHE A 191 4.58 1.40 -11.09
N HIS A 192 5.11 2.55 -11.54
CA HIS A 192 6.26 3.18 -10.90
C HIS A 192 5.94 3.56 -9.45
N ARG A 193 4.79 4.19 -9.18
CA ARG A 193 4.39 4.56 -7.80
C ARG A 193 4.17 3.35 -6.90
N ALA A 194 3.61 2.27 -7.44
CA ALA A 194 3.45 1.03 -6.70
C ALA A 194 4.80 0.33 -6.44
N SER A 195 5.73 0.37 -7.40
CA SER A 195 7.05 -0.26 -7.24
C SER A 195 7.95 0.50 -6.26
N GLU A 196 7.87 1.83 -6.18
CA GLU A 196 8.53 2.64 -5.14
C GLU A 196 8.11 2.20 -3.73
N LYS A 197 6.90 1.67 -3.58
CA LYS A 197 6.37 1.10 -2.32
C LYS A 197 6.65 -0.41 -2.16
N GLY A 198 7.50 -0.99 -3.01
CA GLY A 198 7.92 -2.40 -2.93
C GLY A 198 6.94 -3.42 -3.53
N HIS A 199 5.96 -2.99 -4.34
CA HIS A 199 5.01 -3.94 -4.94
C HIS A 199 5.65 -4.74 -6.08
N ALA A 200 5.98 -6.01 -5.81
CA ALA A 200 6.64 -6.93 -6.75
C ALA A 200 5.98 -6.98 -8.14
N GLY A 201 4.66 -7.16 -8.19
CA GLY A 201 3.92 -7.27 -9.46
C GLY A 201 3.97 -5.98 -10.28
N ALA A 202 4.04 -4.83 -9.62
CA ALA A 202 4.12 -3.53 -10.29
C ALA A 202 5.54 -3.26 -10.79
N ALA A 203 6.55 -3.60 -10.00
CA ALA A 203 7.94 -3.52 -10.41
C ALA A 203 8.22 -4.38 -11.65
N ILE A 204 7.68 -5.61 -11.69
CA ILE A 204 7.77 -6.48 -12.87
C ILE A 204 7.02 -5.88 -14.07
N ALA A 205 5.80 -5.37 -13.86
CA ALA A 205 5.01 -4.76 -14.93
C ALA A 205 5.72 -3.53 -15.53
N TYR A 206 6.24 -2.65 -14.67
CA TYR A 206 7.00 -1.46 -15.06
C TYR A 206 8.29 -1.84 -15.81
N GLY A 207 9.09 -2.76 -15.26
CA GLY A 207 10.30 -3.26 -15.91
C GLY A 207 10.01 -3.90 -17.27
N SER A 208 8.92 -4.66 -17.40
CA SER A 208 8.49 -5.25 -18.67
C SER A 208 8.10 -4.20 -19.71
N LEU A 209 7.39 -3.14 -19.30
CA LEU A 209 7.04 -2.03 -20.20
C LEU A 209 8.29 -1.26 -20.67
N LEU A 210 9.26 -1.01 -19.78
CA LEU A 210 10.54 -0.39 -20.12
C LEU A 210 11.31 -1.20 -21.16
N LEU A 211 11.37 -2.53 -21.02
CA LEU A 211 12.01 -3.41 -22.00
C LEU A 211 11.31 -3.43 -23.35
N LYS A 212 9.97 -3.28 -23.37
CA LYS A 212 9.17 -3.13 -24.60
C LYS A 212 9.37 -1.77 -25.29
N GLY A 213 10.15 -0.88 -24.70
CA GLY A 213 10.41 0.46 -25.24
C GLY A 213 9.27 1.45 -25.00
N ALA A 214 8.42 1.21 -23.99
CA ALA A 214 7.41 2.19 -23.59
C ALA A 214 8.11 3.48 -23.12
N GLU A 215 7.62 4.63 -23.59
CA GLU A 215 8.16 5.92 -23.19
C GLU A 215 7.83 6.18 -21.72
N VAL A 216 8.84 6.62 -20.97
CA VAL A 216 8.66 7.04 -19.58
C VAL A 216 7.99 8.42 -19.58
N PRO A 217 6.80 8.57 -18.97
CA PRO A 217 6.12 9.86 -18.91
C PRO A 217 7.01 10.95 -18.32
N GLU A 218 6.93 12.17 -18.84
CA GLU A 218 7.70 13.31 -18.32
C GLU A 218 7.47 13.56 -16.83
N VAL A 219 6.29 13.21 -16.32
CA VAL A 219 5.96 13.33 -14.90
C VAL A 219 6.92 12.48 -14.04
N ILE A 220 7.32 11.30 -14.49
CA ILE A 220 8.25 10.43 -13.77
C ILE A 220 9.69 10.94 -13.92
N THR A 221 10.07 11.39 -15.12
CA THR A 221 11.44 11.85 -15.38
C THR A 221 11.75 13.17 -14.66
N ARG A 222 10.79 14.09 -14.53
CA ARG A 222 10.97 15.37 -13.82
C ARG A 222 11.33 15.20 -12.34
N PHE A 223 10.85 14.16 -11.67
CA PHE A 223 11.21 13.88 -10.27
C PHE A 223 12.61 13.26 -10.12
N ASN A 224 13.07 12.52 -11.15
CA ASN A 224 14.38 11.87 -11.13
C ASN A 224 15.50 12.74 -11.74
N SER A 225 15.17 13.76 -12.54
CA SER A 225 16.15 14.59 -13.24
C SER A 225 16.28 15.99 -12.66
N GLY A 226 17.33 16.22 -11.88
CA GLY A 226 17.89 17.55 -11.66
C GLY A 226 18.69 18.11 -12.84
N LYS A 227 18.53 17.64 -14.10
CA LYS A 227 19.29 18.16 -15.26
C LYS A 227 18.50 18.17 -16.58
N SER A 228 18.68 19.30 -17.29
CA SER A 228 18.09 19.75 -18.57
C SER A 228 18.33 18.85 -19.80
N PRO A 229 17.56 19.05 -20.90
CA PRO A 229 17.52 18.12 -22.02
C PRO A 229 18.54 18.46 -23.11
N SER A 230 19.18 17.44 -23.70
CA SER A 230 19.93 17.57 -24.97
C SER A 230 19.43 16.60 -26.05
N THR A 231 19.50 17.10 -27.28
CA THR A 231 19.07 16.58 -28.59
C THR A 231 19.69 15.20 -28.90
N GLY A 232 19.11 14.24 -29.64
CA GLY A 232 18.33 14.28 -30.88
C GLY A 232 19.05 13.37 -31.90
N LYS A 233 18.81 12.05 -31.86
CA LYS A 233 19.26 10.93 -32.74
C LYS A 233 20.34 9.94 -32.23
N VAL A 234 21.29 10.30 -31.36
CA VAL A 234 22.10 9.31 -30.58
C VAL A 234 21.27 8.70 -29.43
N ARG A 235 20.20 9.40 -29.06
CA ARG A 235 19.23 9.10 -27.99
C ARG A 235 18.69 7.67 -28.00
N LYS A 236 18.39 7.04 -29.14
CA LYS A 236 17.66 5.75 -29.12
C LYS A 236 18.45 4.59 -28.51
N ARG A 237 19.76 4.48 -28.77
CA ARG A 237 20.61 3.43 -28.17
C ARG A 237 20.96 3.73 -26.71
N THR A 238 21.18 5.00 -26.36
CA THR A 238 21.43 5.43 -24.98
C THR A 238 20.17 5.27 -24.11
N ILE A 239 19.01 5.70 -24.59
CA ILE A 239 17.70 5.49 -23.94
C ILE A 239 17.39 4.00 -23.80
N GLN A 240 17.73 3.16 -24.79
CA GLN A 240 17.54 1.71 -24.68
C GLN A 240 18.49 1.06 -23.66
N GLN A 241 19.73 1.52 -23.55
CA GLN A 241 20.66 1.05 -22.51
C GLN A 241 20.23 1.52 -21.12
N ASP A 242 19.70 2.74 -21.01
CA ASP A 242 19.18 3.29 -19.77
C ASP A 242 17.86 2.60 -19.36
N SER A 243 17.00 2.22 -20.32
CA SER A 243 15.76 1.49 -20.03
C SER A 243 16.00 0.06 -19.55
N VAL A 244 17.04 -0.63 -20.06
CA VAL A 244 17.44 -1.96 -19.59
C VAL A 244 17.98 -1.90 -18.15
N LYS A 245 18.78 -0.87 -17.82
CA LYS A 245 19.26 -0.65 -16.45
C LYS A 245 18.10 -0.39 -15.49
N LEU A 246 17.20 0.53 -15.84
CA LEU A 246 16.00 0.82 -15.04
C LEU A 246 15.13 -0.45 -14.89
N ALA A 247 14.94 -1.23 -15.94
CA ALA A 247 14.21 -2.49 -15.83
C ALA A 247 14.88 -3.48 -14.87
N LYS A 248 16.22 -3.58 -14.89
CA LYS A 248 16.99 -4.43 -13.97
C LYS A 248 16.79 -4.01 -12.51
N GLU A 249 16.82 -2.72 -12.21
CA GLU A 249 16.52 -2.18 -10.88
C GLU A 249 15.11 -2.58 -10.41
N GLN A 250 14.12 -2.52 -11.30
CA GLN A 250 12.75 -2.89 -10.96
C GLN A 250 12.61 -4.40 -10.72
N PHE A 251 13.29 -5.23 -11.50
CA PHE A 251 13.31 -6.68 -11.24
C PHE A 251 14.07 -7.03 -9.96
N GLN A 252 15.07 -6.22 -9.57
CA GLN A 252 15.74 -6.34 -8.28
C GLN A 252 14.80 -6.02 -7.11
N ILE A 253 14.03 -4.93 -7.20
CA ILE A 253 12.98 -4.61 -6.22
C ILE A 253 11.95 -5.75 -6.11
N ALA A 254 11.55 -6.33 -7.25
CA ALA A 254 10.66 -7.48 -7.27
C ALA A 254 11.29 -8.74 -6.62
N ALA A 255 12.58 -8.98 -6.83
CA ALA A 255 13.29 -10.10 -6.22
C ALA A 255 13.46 -9.91 -4.71
N GLU A 256 13.80 -8.70 -4.26
CA GLU A 256 13.93 -8.36 -2.84
C GLU A 256 12.61 -8.46 -2.07
N SER A 257 11.48 -8.21 -2.75
CA SER A 257 10.14 -8.46 -2.22
C SER A 257 9.72 -9.94 -2.29
N GLY A 258 10.62 -10.86 -2.64
CA GLY A 258 10.40 -12.31 -2.63
C GLY A 258 9.73 -12.87 -3.89
N SER A 259 9.68 -12.12 -5.00
CA SER A 259 9.08 -12.61 -6.24
C SER A 259 10.05 -13.47 -7.05
N ASP A 260 9.70 -14.75 -7.21
CA ASP A 260 10.42 -15.68 -8.11
C ASP A 260 10.47 -15.18 -9.56
N LEU A 261 9.41 -14.51 -10.01
CA LEU A 261 9.36 -13.94 -11.36
C LEU A 261 10.40 -12.84 -11.52
N GLY A 262 10.63 -12.01 -10.49
CA GLY A 262 11.71 -11.02 -10.49
C GLY A 262 13.09 -11.65 -10.67
N LEU A 263 13.37 -12.72 -9.92
CA LEU A 263 14.61 -13.50 -10.05
C LEU A 263 14.79 -14.09 -11.45
N ARG A 264 13.72 -14.64 -12.04
CA ARG A 264 13.75 -15.19 -13.41
C ARG A 264 14.05 -14.11 -14.44
N TRP A 265 13.48 -12.91 -14.28
CA TRP A 265 13.77 -11.77 -15.16
C TRP A 265 15.24 -11.32 -15.05
N LEU A 266 15.79 -11.25 -13.83
CA LEU A 266 17.20 -10.91 -13.61
C LEU A 266 18.14 -11.93 -14.25
N LYS A 267 17.86 -13.23 -14.08
CA LYS A 267 18.64 -14.30 -14.71
C LYS A 267 18.63 -14.15 -16.24
N ARG A 268 17.45 -13.95 -16.82
CA ARG A 268 17.30 -13.74 -18.27
C ARG A 268 18.09 -12.53 -18.76
N LEU A 269 18.10 -11.42 -18.03
CA LEU A 269 18.91 -10.24 -18.39
C LEU A 269 20.42 -10.50 -18.28
N GLY A 270 20.86 -11.23 -17.24
CA GLY A 270 22.26 -11.62 -17.08
C GLY A 270 22.77 -12.53 -18.18
N ASP A 271 21.93 -13.44 -18.69
CA ASP A 271 22.29 -14.32 -19.81
C ASP A 271 22.48 -13.52 -21.12
N TYR A 272 21.68 -12.47 -21.35
CA TYR A 272 21.88 -11.55 -22.49
C TYR A 272 23.13 -10.67 -22.37
N GLU A 273 23.62 -10.40 -21.16
CA GLU A 273 24.87 -9.65 -20.95
C GLU A 273 26.11 -10.52 -21.28
N LYS A 274 26.03 -11.84 -21.09
CA LYS A 274 27.12 -12.79 -21.35
C LYS A 274 27.26 -13.20 -22.83
N GLN A 275 26.15 -13.39 -23.53
CA GLN A 275 26.13 -13.74 -24.97
C GLN A 275 26.95 -12.81 -25.90
N PRO A 276 26.92 -11.46 -25.76
CA PRO A 276 27.73 -10.58 -26.59
C PRO A 276 29.23 -10.61 -26.26
N GLU A 277 29.63 -11.15 -25.10
CA GLU A 277 31.03 -11.38 -24.76
C GLU A 277 31.55 -12.71 -25.34
N GLU A 278 30.74 -13.77 -25.29
CA GLU A 278 31.05 -15.06 -25.92
C GLU A 278 31.19 -14.94 -27.45
N LEU A 279 30.33 -14.14 -28.10
CA LEU A 279 30.44 -13.87 -29.54
C LEU A 279 31.70 -13.06 -29.93
N LYS A 280 32.27 -12.28 -29.00
CA LYS A 280 33.55 -11.58 -29.22
C LYS A 280 34.76 -12.49 -29.04
N GLN A 281 34.66 -13.52 -28.21
CA GLN A 281 35.74 -14.51 -28.00
C GLN A 281 35.85 -15.54 -29.13
N ILE A 282 34.78 -15.77 -29.89
CA ILE A 282 34.78 -16.69 -31.05
C ILE A 282 35.37 -16.01 -32.32
N GLN A 283 35.58 -14.68 -32.29
CA GLN A 283 36.14 -13.90 -33.40
C GLN A 283 37.62 -13.53 -33.24
N GLN A 284 38.32 -14.12 -32.27
CA GLN A 284 39.78 -14.05 -32.10
C GLN A 284 40.40 -15.42 -32.32
#